data_AF-A0AAE4D613-F1
#
_entry.id   AF-A0AAE4D613-F1
#
_cell.length_a   1.000
_cell.length_b   1.000
_cell.length_c   1.000
_cell.angle_alpha   90.00
_cell.angle_beta   90.00
_cell.angle_gamma   90.00
#
_symmetry.space_group_name_H-M   'P 1'
#
loop_
_entity.id
_entity.type
_entity.pdbx_description
1 polymer ?
#
loop_
_entity_poly.entity_id
_entity_poly.type
_entity_poly.pdbx_seq_one_letter_code
_entity_poly.pdbx_strand_id
1 'polypeptide(L)'
;MIRTTLVTAAFLATLSTAASGGVLLTLSETETTQGYAGVNLVFGSGGVTREAVLGVTHGTTDTSNDVTGANASVHFGLGNGFGLRAVKLTGLSGDVDQWGELGLGYNFGSGSVFGVGAFADENLRAGVDLGFDGFFQGYVGLQSFDAFDPRGEEPESLPRREQPE
;
A
#
# COMPACT_ATOMS: atom_id res chain seq x y z
N MET A 1 9.17 -33.86 23.51
CA MET A 1 9.16 -32.48 24.02
C MET A 1 9.90 -31.62 23.01
N ILE A 2 9.17 -30.89 22.15
CA ILE A 2 9.75 -30.12 21.05
C ILE A 2 9.85 -28.66 21.51
N ARG A 3 11.06 -28.11 21.46
CA ARG A 3 11.38 -26.73 21.84
C ARG A 3 11.02 -25.81 20.67
N THR A 4 10.03 -24.95 20.90
CA THR A 4 9.62 -23.88 19.97
C THR A 4 10.60 -22.71 20.10
N THR A 5 11.41 -22.48 19.08
CA THR A 5 12.27 -21.28 19.00
C THR A 5 11.53 -20.20 18.22
N LEU A 6 11.08 -19.17 18.93
CA LEU A 6 10.46 -17.97 18.39
C LEU A 6 11.57 -17.07 17.83
N VAL A 7 11.56 -16.77 16.52
CA VAL A 7 12.45 -15.78 15.92
C VAL A 7 11.67 -14.49 15.73
N THR A 8 11.81 -13.58 16.68
CA THR A 8 11.29 -12.21 16.62
C THR A 8 12.33 -11.35 15.88
N ALA A 9 12.04 -10.94 14.65
CA ALA A 9 12.83 -9.93 13.94
C ALA A 9 12.21 -8.55 14.15
N ALA A 10 12.78 -7.78 15.08
CA ALA A 10 12.50 -6.36 15.22
C ALA A 10 13.46 -5.59 14.31
N PHE A 11 12.95 -4.97 13.25
CA PHE A 11 13.70 -4.00 12.45
C PHE A 11 13.37 -2.60 12.97
N LEU A 12 14.29 -2.03 13.74
CA LEU A 12 14.26 -0.63 14.16
C LEU A 12 15.07 0.17 13.14
N ALA A 13 14.41 0.98 12.32
CA ALA A 13 15.08 1.95 11.45
C ALA A 13 15.15 3.30 12.19
N THR A 14 16.33 3.66 12.69
CA THR A 14 16.64 4.99 13.21
C THR A 14 16.99 5.92 12.05
N LEU A 15 16.14 6.90 11.75
CA LEU A 15 16.47 7.98 10.81
C LEU A 15 17.22 9.08 11.56
N SER A 16 18.46 9.38 11.14
CA SER A 16 19.31 10.40 11.75
C SER A 16 18.94 11.80 11.24
N THR A 17 18.69 12.74 12.16
CA THR A 17 18.39 14.14 11.85
C THR A 17 19.68 14.92 11.62
N ALA A 18 19.93 15.40 10.39
CA ALA A 18 20.99 16.38 10.12
C ALA A 18 20.38 17.79 10.15
N ALA A 19 20.55 18.51 11.25
CA ALA A 19 20.19 19.91 11.35
C ALA A 19 21.29 20.78 10.71
N SER A 20 21.00 21.38 9.56
CA SER A 20 21.78 22.52 9.05
C SER A 20 20.84 23.71 8.90
N GLY A 21 21.18 24.81 9.59
CA GLY A 21 20.41 26.03 9.61
C GLY A 21 20.43 26.71 8.24
N GLY A 22 19.31 26.59 7.53
CA GLY A 22 18.95 27.39 6.37
C GLY A 22 17.52 27.86 6.55
N VAL A 23 17.18 29.02 6.00
CA VAL A 23 15.82 29.58 6.01
C VAL A 23 14.83 28.51 5.52
N LEU A 24 14.00 27.99 6.42
CA LEU A 24 12.96 27.02 6.11
C LEU A 24 11.86 27.74 5.32
N LEU A 25 11.91 27.62 4.00
CA LEU A 25 10.69 27.59 3.20
C LEU A 25 9.90 26.39 3.72
N THR A 26 8.81 26.63 4.45
CA THR A 26 7.89 25.56 4.85
C THR A 26 7.13 25.12 3.60
N LEU A 27 7.74 24.19 2.85
CA LEU A 27 7.06 23.43 1.80
C LEU A 27 6.21 22.40 2.54
N SER A 28 4.94 22.73 2.80
CA SER A 28 4.07 21.95 3.68
C SER A 28 3.61 20.66 3.01
N GLU A 29 4.30 19.55 3.23
CA GLU A 29 3.95 18.17 2.82
C GLU A 29 2.51 17.78 3.20
N THR A 30 1.79 17.09 2.31
CA THR A 30 0.46 16.54 2.61
C THR A 30 0.62 15.06 2.92
N GLU A 31 0.30 14.66 4.15
CA GLU A 31 0.32 13.26 4.58
C GLU A 31 -1.07 12.65 4.45
N THR A 32 -1.19 11.54 3.73
CA THR A 32 -2.43 10.78 3.63
C THR A 32 -2.22 9.39 4.23
N THR A 33 -3.05 9.03 5.21
CA THR A 33 -3.14 7.67 5.74
C THR A 33 -4.56 7.16 5.61
N GLN A 34 -4.77 6.13 4.80
CA GLN A 34 -6.12 5.60 4.55
C GLN A 34 -6.12 4.06 4.59
N GLY A 35 -7.14 3.51 5.25
CA GLY A 35 -7.44 2.08 5.17
C GLY A 35 -8.33 1.79 3.97
N TYR A 36 -8.11 0.67 3.29
CA TYR A 36 -8.91 0.24 2.15
C TYR A 36 -9.28 -1.24 2.25
N ALA A 37 -10.37 -1.59 1.57
CA ALA A 37 -10.77 -2.95 1.30
C ALA A 37 -10.79 -3.18 -0.20
N GLY A 38 -10.56 -4.41 -0.64
CA GLY A 38 -10.54 -4.74 -2.06
C GLY A 38 -10.77 -6.22 -2.33
N VAL A 39 -10.92 -6.55 -3.60
CA VAL A 39 -11.04 -7.91 -4.10
C VAL A 39 -10.11 -8.09 -5.29
N ASN A 40 -9.27 -9.12 -5.22
CA ASN A 40 -8.33 -9.48 -6.27
C ASN A 40 -8.76 -10.79 -6.94
N LEU A 41 -8.64 -10.83 -8.26
CA LEU A 41 -8.55 -12.04 -9.06
C LEU A 41 -7.08 -12.35 -9.26
N VAL A 42 -6.67 -13.53 -8.80
CA VAL A 42 -5.28 -13.98 -8.82
C VAL A 42 -5.16 -15.15 -9.77
N PHE A 43 -4.21 -15.07 -10.70
CA PHE A 43 -3.97 -16.04 -11.75
C PHE A 43 -2.54 -16.56 -11.66
N GLY A 44 -2.39 -17.87 -11.79
CA GLY A 44 -1.09 -18.53 -11.80
C GLY A 44 -1.18 -19.98 -12.23
N SER A 45 -0.12 -20.75 -11.97
CA SER A 45 -0.04 -22.17 -12.32
C SER A 45 -1.15 -23.03 -11.71
N GLY A 46 -1.74 -22.60 -10.59
CA GLY A 46 -2.87 -23.25 -9.92
C GLY A 46 -4.26 -22.85 -10.42
N GLY A 47 -4.36 -22.02 -11.48
CA GLY A 47 -5.62 -21.51 -12.02
C GLY A 47 -5.98 -20.11 -11.53
N VAL A 48 -7.26 -19.75 -11.63
CA VAL A 48 -7.79 -18.44 -11.22
C VAL A 48 -8.47 -18.56 -9.86
N THR A 49 -8.05 -17.74 -8.90
CA THR A 49 -8.61 -17.69 -7.54
C THR A 49 -9.04 -16.28 -7.19
N ARG A 50 -9.92 -16.15 -6.18
CA ARG A 50 -10.37 -14.87 -5.64
C ARG A 50 -9.75 -14.63 -4.27
N GLU A 51 -9.35 -13.40 -4.01
CA GLU A 51 -8.83 -12.93 -2.73
C GLU A 51 -9.55 -11.66 -2.28
N ALA A 52 -9.84 -11.56 -0.98
CA ALA A 52 -10.21 -10.31 -0.34
C ALA A 52 -8.93 -9.65 0.22
N VAL A 53 -8.86 -8.33 0.13
CA VAL A 53 -7.71 -7.54 0.58
C VAL A 53 -8.19 -6.53 1.60
N LEU A 54 -7.46 -6.40 2.69
CA LEU A 54 -7.56 -5.29 3.62
C LEU A 54 -6.18 -4.66 3.75
N GLY A 55 -6.07 -3.36 3.57
CA GLY A 55 -4.79 -2.69 3.67
C GLY A 55 -4.86 -1.30 4.26
N VAL A 56 -3.69 -0.79 4.57
CA VAL A 56 -3.47 0.60 4.96
C VAL A 56 -2.36 1.15 4.07
N THR A 57 -2.63 2.31 3.50
CA THR A 57 -1.73 3.05 2.64
C THR A 57 -1.36 4.33 3.37
N HIS A 58 -0.06 4.61 3.42
CA HIS A 58 0.47 5.88 3.89
C HIS A 58 1.35 6.48 2.78
N GLY A 59 1.12 7.73 2.41
CA GLY A 59 1.91 8.43 1.42
C GLY A 59 2.03 9.90 1.74
N THR A 60 3.15 10.47 1.32
CA THR A 60 3.42 11.90 1.35
C THR A 60 3.40 12.42 -0.07
N THR A 61 2.64 13.50 -0.29
CA THR A 61 2.56 14.19 -1.58
C THR A 61 3.44 15.44 -1.55
N ASP A 62 4.45 15.44 -2.40
CA ASP A 62 5.38 16.56 -2.58
C ASP A 62 4.75 17.70 -3.40
N THR A 63 5.43 18.85 -3.43
CA THR A 63 4.93 20.07 -4.10
C THR A 63 4.78 19.92 -5.63
N SER A 64 5.32 18.83 -6.20
CA SER A 64 5.21 18.46 -7.61
C SER A 64 4.07 17.48 -7.90
N ASN A 65 3.25 17.11 -6.90
CA ASN A 65 2.27 16.02 -6.94
C ASN A 65 2.86 14.61 -7.12
N ASP A 66 4.16 14.46 -6.87
CA ASP A 66 4.79 13.15 -6.71
C ASP A 66 4.37 12.55 -5.35
N VAL A 67 3.95 11.30 -5.35
CA VAL A 67 3.58 10.52 -4.17
C VAL A 67 4.69 9.53 -3.85
N THR A 68 5.18 9.55 -2.61
CA THR A 68 6.07 8.52 -2.07
C THR A 68 5.49 7.97 -0.77
N GLY A 69 5.57 6.66 -0.55
CA GLY A 69 4.93 6.08 0.63
C GLY A 69 5.16 4.60 0.85
N ALA A 70 4.31 4.01 1.68
CA ALA A 70 4.28 2.59 1.97
C ALA A 70 2.84 2.07 2.10
N ASN A 71 2.64 0.82 1.72
CA ASN A 71 1.37 0.10 1.84
C ASN A 71 1.61 -1.22 2.57
N ALA A 72 0.78 -1.46 3.58
CA ALA A 72 0.70 -2.74 4.26
C ALA A 72 -0.66 -3.37 3.98
N SER A 73 -0.68 -4.60 3.48
CA SER A 73 -1.93 -5.28 3.14
C SER A 73 -1.94 -6.74 3.57
N VAL A 74 -3.14 -7.20 3.92
CA VAL A 74 -3.47 -8.55 4.32
C VAL A 74 -4.41 -9.13 3.28
N HIS A 75 -4.09 -10.33 2.80
CA HIS A 75 -4.76 -11.00 1.69
C HIS A 75 -5.40 -12.30 2.20
N PHE A 76 -6.68 -12.48 1.90
CA PHE A 76 -7.49 -13.61 2.34
C PHE A 76 -8.03 -14.37 1.13
N GLY A 77 -7.77 -15.67 1.07
CA GLY A 77 -8.31 -16.55 0.04
C GLY A 77 -9.82 -16.70 0.17
N LEU A 78 -10.52 -16.74 -0.96
CA LEU A 78 -11.96 -16.98 -1.05
C LEU A 78 -12.30 -18.28 -1.81
N GLY A 79 -11.31 -18.96 -2.40
CA GLY A 79 -11.53 -20.11 -3.30
C GLY A 79 -12.01 -21.38 -2.60
N ASN A 80 -11.39 -21.77 -1.49
CA ASN A 80 -11.68 -23.02 -0.76
C ASN A 80 -12.17 -22.77 0.68
N GLY A 81 -12.73 -21.58 0.93
CA GLY A 81 -13.03 -21.05 2.26
C GLY A 81 -12.25 -19.77 2.56
N PHE A 82 -12.70 -19.02 3.57
CA PHE A 82 -12.05 -17.79 4.01
C PHE A 82 -10.82 -18.12 4.86
N GLY A 83 -9.63 -17.73 4.40
CA GLY A 83 -8.39 -18.01 5.12
C GLY A 83 -7.30 -17.00 4.81
N LEU A 84 -6.48 -16.69 5.81
CA LEU A 84 -5.31 -15.82 5.65
C LEU A 84 -4.33 -16.46 4.67
N ARG A 85 -4.02 -15.76 3.57
CA ARG A 85 -3.13 -16.25 2.52
C ARG A 85 -1.77 -15.56 2.59
N ALA A 86 -1.75 -14.24 2.65
CA ALA A 86 -0.51 -13.50 2.62
C ALA A 86 -0.62 -12.16 3.36
N VAL A 87 0.55 -11.64 3.73
CA VAL A 87 0.74 -10.22 4.05
C VAL A 87 1.75 -9.64 3.09
N LYS A 88 1.57 -8.37 2.70
CA LYS A 88 2.46 -7.65 1.79
C LYS A 88 2.81 -6.30 2.40
N LEU A 89 4.06 -5.90 2.22
CA LEU A 89 4.58 -4.59 2.55
C LEU A 89 5.29 -4.05 1.31
N THR A 90 4.76 -2.97 0.73
CA THR A 90 5.27 -2.35 -0.49
C THR A 90 5.60 -0.89 -0.24
N GLY A 91 6.67 -0.40 -0.87
CA GLY A 91 6.90 1.02 -1.05
C GLY A 91 6.12 1.53 -2.26
N LEU A 92 5.73 2.79 -2.23
CA LEU A 92 4.90 3.45 -3.23
C LEU A 92 5.70 4.58 -3.88
N SER A 93 5.60 4.72 -5.19
CA SER A 93 6.17 5.86 -5.92
C SER A 93 5.40 6.09 -7.23
N GLY A 94 5.02 7.35 -7.49
CA GLY A 94 4.33 7.75 -8.72
C GLY A 94 3.64 9.09 -8.55
N ASP A 95 2.53 9.27 -9.24
CA ASP A 95 1.67 10.45 -9.21
C ASP A 95 0.42 10.20 -8.31
N VAL A 96 -0.37 11.24 -8.06
CA VAL A 96 -1.60 11.17 -7.24
C VAL A 96 -2.68 10.23 -7.80
N ASP A 97 -2.76 10.13 -9.13
CA ASP A 97 -3.74 9.28 -9.84
C ASP A 97 -3.22 7.86 -10.08
N GLN A 98 -1.89 7.72 -10.23
CA GLN A 98 -1.23 6.48 -10.65
C GLN A 98 0.08 6.26 -9.92
N TRP A 99 0.21 5.14 -9.22
CA TRP A 99 1.44 4.83 -8.51
C TRP A 99 1.88 3.38 -8.70
N GLY A 100 3.20 3.22 -8.78
CA GLY A 100 3.85 1.92 -8.71
C GLY A 100 4.01 1.48 -7.26
N GLU A 101 3.95 0.17 -7.04
CA GLU A 101 4.32 -0.42 -5.78
C GLU A 101 5.42 -1.48 -5.96
N LEU A 102 6.39 -1.49 -5.06
CA LEU A 102 7.43 -2.51 -5.03
C LEU A 102 7.74 -2.91 -3.60
N GLY A 103 7.84 -4.21 -3.33
CA GLY A 103 8.23 -4.67 -2.01
C GLY A 103 8.23 -6.18 -1.85
N LEU A 104 7.86 -6.62 -0.66
CA LEU A 104 7.94 -8.01 -0.24
C LEU A 104 6.63 -8.45 0.40
N GLY A 105 6.33 -9.74 0.27
CA GLY A 105 5.22 -10.38 0.96
C GLY A 105 5.63 -11.71 1.58
N TYR A 106 4.80 -12.19 2.48
CA TYR A 106 4.94 -13.50 3.11
C TYR A 106 3.66 -14.29 2.89
N ASN A 107 3.80 -15.50 2.35
CA ASN A 107 2.69 -16.40 2.07
C ASN A 107 2.60 -17.42 3.21
N PHE A 108 1.47 -17.44 3.91
CA PHE A 108 1.24 -18.35 5.04
C PHE A 108 0.92 -19.78 4.59
N GLY A 109 0.47 -19.98 3.35
CA GLY A 109 0.20 -21.30 2.79
C GLY A 109 1.47 -22.06 2.45
N SER A 110 2.45 -21.40 1.85
CA SER A 110 3.76 -21.99 1.50
C SER A 110 4.84 -21.77 2.57
N GLY A 111 4.67 -20.79 3.44
CA GLY A 111 5.68 -20.38 4.42
C GLY A 111 6.86 -19.64 3.80
N SER A 112 6.72 -19.07 2.60
CA SER A 112 7.80 -18.42 1.85
C SER A 112 7.60 -16.91 1.69
N VAL A 113 8.73 -16.19 1.57
CA VAL A 113 8.77 -14.77 1.20
C VAL A 113 8.75 -14.66 -0.32
N PHE A 114 8.08 -13.63 -0.85
CA PHE A 114 8.03 -13.31 -2.28
C PHE A 114 8.22 -11.81 -2.50
N GLY A 115 8.73 -11.44 -3.67
CA GLY A 115 8.74 -10.07 -4.15
C GLY A 115 7.38 -9.67 -4.72
N VAL A 116 7.01 -8.41 -4.57
CA VAL A 116 5.76 -7.83 -5.06
C VAL A 116 6.09 -6.68 -5.97
N GLY A 117 5.58 -6.68 -7.19
CA GLY A 117 5.56 -5.53 -8.09
C GLY A 117 4.12 -5.25 -8.51
N ALA A 118 3.63 -4.05 -8.26
CA ALA A 118 2.26 -3.67 -8.56
C ALA A 118 2.19 -2.28 -9.19
N PHE A 119 1.04 -2.03 -9.79
CA PHE A 119 0.60 -0.75 -10.27
C PHE A 119 -0.82 -0.55 -9.78
N ALA A 120 -1.12 0.62 -9.24
CA ALA A 120 -2.44 0.99 -8.76
C ALA A 120 -2.86 2.34 -9.34
N ASP A 121 -4.16 2.46 -9.53
CA ASP A 121 -4.89 3.57 -10.12
C ASP A 121 -6.18 3.77 -9.30
N GLU A 122 -7.04 4.67 -9.72
CA GLU A 122 -8.35 4.92 -9.11
C GLU A 122 -9.18 3.63 -9.08
N ASN A 123 -9.39 3.12 -7.88
CA ASN A 123 -10.15 1.89 -7.60
C ASN A 123 -9.61 0.60 -8.25
N LEU A 124 -8.49 0.63 -8.96
CA LEU A 124 -7.95 -0.53 -9.69
C LEU A 124 -6.50 -0.80 -9.29
N ARG A 125 -6.16 -2.08 -9.18
CA ARG A 125 -4.81 -2.51 -8.88
C ARG A 125 -4.45 -3.75 -9.68
N ALA A 126 -3.27 -3.77 -10.26
CA ALA A 126 -2.72 -4.94 -10.94
C ALA A 126 -1.29 -5.18 -10.50
N GLY A 127 -0.85 -6.44 -10.48
CA GLY A 127 0.51 -6.73 -10.07
C GLY A 127 0.90 -8.18 -10.24
N VAL A 128 2.13 -8.44 -9.82
CA VAL A 128 2.75 -9.76 -9.84
C VAL A 128 3.47 -10.04 -8.53
N ASP A 129 3.39 -11.29 -8.10
CA ASP A 129 4.11 -11.85 -6.97
C ASP A 129 5.14 -12.86 -7.48
N LEU A 130 6.39 -12.67 -7.09
CA LEU A 130 7.56 -13.44 -7.53
C LEU A 130 8.21 -14.12 -6.33
N GLY A 131 8.00 -15.42 -6.17
CA GLY A 131 8.66 -16.19 -5.10
C GLY A 131 10.09 -16.56 -5.49
N PHE A 132 10.98 -16.55 -4.51
CA PHE A 132 12.38 -16.97 -4.69
C PHE A 132 12.53 -18.47 -4.97
N ASP A 133 11.47 -19.25 -4.73
CA ASP A 133 11.35 -20.68 -5.03
C ASP A 133 10.86 -20.97 -6.47
N GLY A 134 10.68 -19.94 -7.30
CA GLY A 134 10.18 -20.08 -8.67
C GLY A 134 8.66 -19.94 -8.80
N PHE A 135 7.98 -19.61 -7.70
CA PHE A 135 6.57 -19.23 -7.69
C PHE A 135 6.32 -17.93 -8.47
N PHE A 136 5.28 -17.92 -9.29
CA PHE A 136 4.82 -16.74 -10.02
C PHE A 136 3.30 -16.67 -9.96
N GLN A 137 2.75 -15.52 -9.56
CA GLN A 137 1.32 -15.22 -9.65
C GLN A 137 1.12 -13.80 -10.14
N GLY A 138 0.17 -13.61 -11.05
CA GLY A 138 -0.36 -12.29 -11.40
C GLY A 138 -1.67 -12.04 -10.67
N TYR A 139 -2.03 -10.78 -10.48
CA TYR A 139 -3.34 -10.41 -9.97
C TYR A 139 -3.85 -9.11 -10.58
N VAL A 140 -5.17 -8.98 -10.62
CA VAL A 140 -5.89 -7.73 -10.88
C VAL A 140 -7.02 -7.63 -9.88
N GLY A 141 -7.30 -6.44 -9.39
CA GLY A 141 -8.31 -6.25 -8.38
C GLY A 141 -8.91 -4.87 -8.38
N LEU A 142 -10.03 -4.79 -7.69
CA LEU A 142 -10.71 -3.54 -7.37
C LEU A 142 -10.48 -3.23 -5.90
N GLN A 143 -10.28 -1.96 -5.59
CA GLN A 143 -10.10 -1.47 -4.23
C GLN A 143 -10.98 -0.25 -3.97
N SER A 144 -11.40 -0.06 -2.73
CA SER A 144 -12.15 1.14 -2.30
C SER A 144 -11.26 2.36 -2.06
N PHE A 145 -9.96 2.25 -2.34
CA PHE A 145 -9.07 3.40 -2.36
C PHE A 145 -9.30 4.13 -3.68
N ASP A 146 -9.60 5.43 -3.58
CA ASP A 146 -9.86 6.31 -4.72
C ASP A 146 -8.52 6.84 -5.24
N ALA A 147 -8.05 7.98 -4.71
CA ALA A 147 -6.79 8.61 -5.07
C ALA A 147 -6.13 9.22 -3.83
N PHE A 148 -4.87 9.64 -3.97
CA PHE A 148 -4.22 10.50 -2.98
C PHE A 148 -4.72 11.93 -3.12
N ASP A 149 -4.87 12.63 -2.00
CA ASP A 149 -5.36 14.02 -1.99
C ASP A 149 -4.33 14.95 -2.70
N PRO A 150 -4.69 15.58 -3.83
CA PRO A 150 -3.79 16.49 -4.51
C PRO A 150 -3.58 17.75 -3.68
N ARG A 151 -2.40 18.37 -3.77
CA ARG A 151 -2.25 19.73 -3.25
C ARG A 151 -2.98 20.71 -4.15
N GLY A 152 -3.98 21.41 -3.61
CA GLY A 152 -4.55 22.61 -4.23
C GLY A 152 -6.07 22.71 -4.26
N GLU A 153 -6.81 21.69 -3.83
CA GLU A 153 -8.24 21.86 -3.57
C GLU A 153 -8.42 22.32 -2.13
N GLU A 154 -8.39 23.65 -1.96
CA GLU A 154 -9.13 24.29 -0.87
C GLU A 154 -10.52 23.64 -0.83
N PRO A 155 -10.95 22.99 0.27
CA PRO A 155 -12.28 22.44 0.34
C PRO A 155 -13.24 23.57 0.00
N GLU A 156 -14.02 23.37 -1.07
CA GLU A 156 -14.95 24.34 -1.64
C GLU A 156 -15.53 25.19 -0.52
N SER A 157 -15.15 26.47 -0.53
CA SER A 157 -15.41 27.43 0.52
C SER A 157 -16.80 27.23 1.11
N LEU A 158 -16.89 26.85 2.39
CA LEU A 158 -18.16 26.91 3.13
C LEU A 158 -18.77 28.29 2.84
N PRO A 159 -20.06 28.37 2.45
CA PRO A 159 -20.67 29.64 2.10
C PRO A 159 -20.46 30.58 3.29
N ARG A 160 -19.65 31.62 3.05
CA ARG A 160 -19.37 32.69 3.99
C ARG A 160 -20.72 33.19 4.46
N ARG A 161 -21.13 32.83 5.68
CA ARG A 161 -22.36 33.35 6.27
C ARG A 161 -22.19 34.87 6.32
N GLU A 162 -22.88 35.55 5.41
CA GLU A 162 -23.11 36.98 5.48
C GLU A 162 -23.78 37.23 6.84
N GLN A 163 -23.05 37.88 7.75
CA GLN A 163 -23.67 38.40 8.95
C GLN A 163 -24.38 39.70 8.55
N PRO A 164 -25.70 39.82 8.74
CA PRO A 164 -26.40 41.07 8.52
C PRO A 164 -26.01 42.09 9.61
N GLU A 165 -25.96 43.35 9.21
CA GLU A 165 -25.57 44.53 9.99
C GLU A 165 -26.42 44.78 11.25
#